data_AF-A0A1B8GDS4-F1
#
_entry.id   AF-A0A1B8GDS4-F1
#
_cell.length_a   1.000
_cell.length_b   1.000
_cell.length_c   1.000
_cell.angle_alpha   90.00
_cell.angle_beta   90.00
_cell.angle_gamma   90.00
#
_symmetry.space_group_name_H-M   'P 1'
#
loop_
_entity.id
_entity.type
_entity.pdbx_description
1 polymer ?
#
loop_
_entity_poly.entity_id
_entity_poly.type
_entity_poly.pdbx_seq_one_letter_code
_entity_poly.pdbx_strand_id
1 'polypeptide(L)'
;MTADIQPTYPLSKAQVDEIASLHEADTSELEGQLKTLSETCQSNCASGFAKCTTHQNEMRKLYQDTYTAASAGRWTSYRPAEYTQDLKRMFDAQTTIEKINGRVRREKTQHIKDAQCTFGPSDHPAVKKAKIRAAELRGTGTSPADIDTYIIEEEGKLLGTLTPEQREAQAEYNKSKSEAEKYTYLRNYACTPQPTDTPRDAELRQKWTKLFDNATPYNEIIPAMEKDIADAKSNAQILENRLADLRNAQAANNKAKAAKEESKRKQARDAIRRCCSEGCGNVCELSGPNADLGCERCFGMKEEGGLQEYSWFCSPECAKGNAGSHNARFHSS
;
A
#
# COMPACT_ATOMS: atom_id res chain seq x y z
N MET A 1 -23.70 -33.06 -15.21
CA MET A 1 -23.72 -31.68 -15.72
C MET A 1 -22.29 -31.16 -15.61
N THR A 2 -21.50 -31.32 -16.67
CA THR A 2 -20.16 -30.73 -16.76
C THR A 2 -20.35 -29.26 -17.06
N ALA A 3 -20.04 -28.40 -16.08
CA ALA A 3 -19.99 -26.95 -16.28
C ALA A 3 -19.16 -26.63 -17.52
N ASP A 4 -19.57 -25.65 -18.32
CA ASP A 4 -18.84 -25.20 -19.49
C ASP A 4 -17.37 -24.91 -19.12
N ILE A 5 -16.46 -25.79 -19.54
CA ILE A 5 -15.00 -25.66 -19.37
C ILE A 5 -14.44 -24.66 -20.41
N GLN A 6 -15.31 -24.11 -21.27
CA GLN A 6 -14.89 -23.18 -22.29
C GLN A 6 -14.39 -21.88 -21.65
N PRO A 7 -13.11 -21.53 -21.88
CA PRO A 7 -12.54 -20.33 -21.32
C PRO A 7 -13.20 -19.09 -21.95
N THR A 8 -13.69 -18.20 -21.10
CA THR A 8 -14.15 -16.87 -21.53
C THR A 8 -12.98 -15.90 -21.46
N TYR A 9 -12.64 -15.27 -22.58
CA TYR A 9 -11.56 -14.28 -22.63
C TYR A 9 -12.03 -12.94 -22.04
N PRO A 10 -11.13 -12.17 -21.39
CA PRO A 10 -9.71 -12.44 -21.17
C PRO A 10 -9.45 -13.51 -20.10
N LEU A 11 -8.37 -14.27 -20.26
CA LEU A 11 -7.97 -15.32 -19.30
C LEU A 11 -7.14 -14.73 -18.15
N SER A 12 -7.25 -15.34 -16.97
CA SER A 12 -6.28 -15.08 -15.89
C SER A 12 -4.92 -15.70 -16.22
N LYS A 13 -3.85 -15.20 -15.57
CA LYS A 13 -2.50 -15.74 -15.75
C LYS A 13 -2.44 -17.24 -15.43
N ALA A 14 -3.05 -17.66 -14.33
CA ALA A 14 -3.15 -19.06 -13.96
C ALA A 14 -3.86 -19.93 -15.01
N GLN A 15 -4.92 -19.41 -15.65
CA GLN A 15 -5.60 -20.12 -16.73
C GLN A 15 -4.73 -20.25 -17.98
N VAL A 16 -4.00 -19.19 -18.36
CA VAL A 16 -3.05 -19.23 -19.48
C VAL A 16 -1.97 -20.28 -19.24
N ASP A 17 -1.38 -20.28 -18.03
CA ASP A 17 -0.30 -21.19 -17.66
C ASP A 17 -0.78 -22.65 -17.57
N GLU A 18 -1.97 -22.88 -17.00
CA GLU A 18 -2.59 -24.20 -16.97
C GLU A 18 -2.84 -24.74 -18.38
N ILE A 19 -3.46 -23.95 -19.25
CA ILE A 19 -3.78 -24.39 -20.61
C ILE A 19 -2.50 -24.66 -21.41
N ALA A 20 -1.45 -23.82 -21.25
CA ALA A 20 -0.15 -24.05 -21.86
C ALA A 20 0.50 -25.35 -21.38
N SER A 21 0.49 -25.60 -20.07
CA SER A 21 1.03 -26.83 -19.47
C SER A 21 0.28 -28.08 -19.94
N LEU A 22 -1.05 -28.02 -20.01
CA LEU A 22 -1.87 -29.13 -20.53
C LEU A 22 -1.57 -29.42 -22.00
N HIS A 23 -1.40 -28.38 -22.82
CA HIS A 23 -1.01 -28.56 -24.21
C HIS A 23 0.36 -29.23 -24.33
N GLU A 24 1.34 -28.82 -23.53
CA GLU A 24 2.67 -29.43 -23.52
C GLU A 24 2.60 -30.91 -23.09
N ALA A 25 1.87 -31.21 -22.01
CA ALA A 25 1.66 -32.56 -21.53
C ALA A 25 0.99 -33.47 -22.58
N ASP A 26 -0.10 -33.00 -23.21
CA ASP A 26 -0.80 -33.74 -24.27
C ASP A 26 0.11 -33.97 -25.49
N THR A 27 0.96 -33.01 -25.82
CA THR A 27 1.93 -33.13 -26.93
C THR A 27 3.00 -34.17 -26.61
N SER A 28 3.60 -34.10 -25.42
CA SER A 28 4.63 -35.05 -24.98
C SER A 28 4.09 -36.47 -24.85
N GLU A 29 2.85 -36.65 -24.37
CA GLU A 29 2.21 -37.96 -24.31
C GLU A 29 2.04 -38.55 -25.71
N LEU A 30 1.51 -37.77 -26.65
CA LEU A 30 1.34 -38.20 -28.04
C LEU A 30 2.68 -38.54 -28.70
N GLU A 31 3.70 -37.71 -28.54
CA GLU A 31 5.05 -37.97 -29.08
C GLU A 31 5.66 -39.25 -28.49
N GLY A 32 5.49 -39.48 -27.19
CA GLY A 32 5.91 -40.71 -26.51
C GLY A 32 5.20 -41.95 -27.07
N GLN A 33 3.88 -41.89 -27.23
CA GLN A 33 3.08 -42.98 -27.80
C GLN A 33 3.45 -43.25 -29.26
N LEU A 34 3.65 -42.22 -30.07
CA LEU A 34 4.09 -42.33 -31.46
C LEU A 34 5.49 -42.95 -31.56
N LYS A 35 6.40 -42.58 -30.65
CA LYS A 35 7.75 -43.16 -30.58
C LYS A 35 7.70 -44.66 -30.23
N THR A 36 6.97 -45.04 -29.18
CA THR A 36 6.80 -46.46 -28.79
C THR A 36 6.16 -47.27 -29.92
N LEU A 37 5.16 -46.70 -30.58
CA LEU A 37 4.52 -47.32 -31.74
C LEU A 37 5.53 -47.52 -32.89
N SER A 38 6.41 -46.54 -33.13
CA SER A 38 7.47 -46.64 -34.13
C SER A 38 8.47 -47.74 -33.83
N GLU A 39 8.97 -47.81 -32.60
CA GLU A 39 9.95 -48.81 -32.17
C GLU A 39 9.37 -50.22 -32.25
N THR A 40 8.15 -50.43 -31.75
CA THR A 40 7.46 -51.73 -31.79
C THR A 40 7.21 -52.20 -33.22
N CYS A 41 6.86 -51.27 -34.11
CA CYS A 41 6.58 -51.58 -35.52
C CYS A 41 7.86 -51.90 -36.31
N GLN A 42 8.97 -51.21 -36.03
CA GLN A 42 10.26 -51.48 -36.67
C GLN A 42 10.76 -52.90 -36.36
N SER A 43 10.48 -53.41 -35.17
CA SER A 43 10.87 -54.77 -34.77
C SER A 43 9.99 -55.87 -35.38
N ASN A 44 8.74 -55.57 -35.78
CA ASN A 44 7.72 -56.60 -36.04
C ASN A 44 7.02 -56.53 -37.43
N CYS A 45 7.12 -55.44 -38.21
CA CYS A 45 6.47 -55.36 -39.53
C CYS A 45 7.37 -55.85 -40.67
N ALA A 46 6.97 -56.95 -41.32
CA ALA A 46 7.68 -57.56 -42.47
C ALA A 46 7.76 -56.66 -43.73
N SER A 47 6.85 -55.70 -43.89
CA SER A 47 6.77 -54.82 -45.08
C SER A 47 7.51 -53.48 -44.93
N GLY A 48 8.17 -53.25 -43.80
CA GLY A 48 8.76 -51.96 -43.43
C GLY A 48 7.72 -50.94 -42.93
N PHE A 49 8.22 -50.00 -42.10
CA PHE A 49 7.42 -49.03 -41.33
C PHE A 49 6.41 -48.24 -42.17
N ALA A 50 6.85 -47.66 -43.28
CA ALA A 50 6.04 -46.75 -44.10
C ALA A 50 4.85 -47.42 -44.81
N LYS A 51 4.85 -48.75 -44.95
CA LYS A 51 3.81 -49.51 -45.68
C LYS A 51 2.96 -50.40 -44.76
N CYS A 52 3.22 -50.40 -43.44
CA CYS A 52 2.49 -51.24 -42.50
C CYS A 52 1.11 -50.61 -42.20
N THR A 53 0.03 -51.20 -42.75
CA THR A 53 -1.33 -50.65 -42.63
C THR A 53 -1.81 -50.61 -41.16
N THR A 54 -1.47 -51.63 -40.37
CA THR A 54 -1.76 -51.67 -38.93
C THR A 54 -1.16 -50.47 -38.21
N HIS A 55 0.12 -50.17 -38.48
CA HIS A 55 0.80 -49.02 -37.89
C HIS A 55 0.15 -47.69 -38.29
N GLN A 56 -0.20 -47.51 -39.56
CA GLN A 56 -0.86 -46.27 -40.01
C GLN A 56 -2.23 -46.08 -39.33
N ASN A 57 -2.98 -47.17 -39.13
CA ASN A 57 -4.26 -47.13 -38.42
C ASN A 57 -4.08 -46.82 -36.92
N GLU A 58 -3.09 -47.43 -36.27
CA GLU A 58 -2.77 -47.17 -34.86
C GLU A 58 -2.28 -45.74 -34.65
N MET A 59 -1.38 -45.26 -35.51
CA MET A 59 -0.90 -43.88 -35.51
C MET A 59 -2.07 -42.91 -35.65
N ARG A 60 -2.96 -43.16 -36.62
CA ARG A 60 -4.16 -42.32 -36.84
C ARG A 60 -5.08 -42.33 -35.62
N LYS A 61 -5.26 -43.49 -34.98
CA LYS A 61 -6.06 -43.62 -33.76
C LYS A 61 -5.46 -42.82 -32.60
N LEU A 62 -4.14 -42.87 -32.40
CA LEU A 62 -3.47 -42.06 -31.37
C LEU A 62 -3.74 -40.56 -31.58
N TYR A 63 -3.57 -40.06 -32.80
CA TYR A 63 -3.91 -38.67 -33.12
C TYR A 63 -5.40 -38.35 -32.86
N GLN A 64 -6.30 -39.26 -33.20
CA GLN A 64 -7.73 -39.08 -32.99
C GLN A 64 -8.07 -39.02 -31.50
N ASP A 65 -7.52 -39.93 -30.71
CA ASP A 65 -7.75 -40.01 -29.26
C ASP A 65 -7.20 -38.73 -28.59
N THR A 66 -5.96 -38.32 -28.88
CA THR A 66 -5.36 -37.10 -28.31
C THR A 66 -6.13 -35.84 -28.68
N TYR A 67 -6.49 -35.66 -29.96
CA TYR A 67 -7.10 -34.40 -30.40
C TYR A 67 -8.61 -34.30 -30.17
N THR A 68 -9.29 -35.40 -29.85
CA THR A 68 -10.76 -35.41 -29.71
C THR A 68 -11.27 -35.89 -28.34
N ALA A 69 -10.42 -36.43 -27.48
CA ALA A 69 -10.78 -36.78 -26.11
C ALA A 69 -11.00 -35.53 -25.27
N ALA A 70 -12.24 -35.04 -25.19
CA ALA A 70 -12.64 -33.93 -24.31
C ALA A 70 -12.86 -34.43 -22.87
N SER A 71 -11.78 -34.88 -22.21
CA SER A 71 -11.80 -35.22 -20.79
C SER A 71 -11.23 -34.09 -19.94
N ALA A 72 -11.66 -34.00 -18.68
CA ALA A 72 -11.10 -33.04 -17.73
C ALA A 72 -9.56 -33.19 -17.67
N GLY A 73 -8.84 -32.06 -17.67
CA GLY A 73 -7.38 -32.05 -17.67
C GLY A 73 -6.73 -32.30 -19.04
N ARG A 74 -7.47 -32.20 -20.14
CA ARG A 74 -6.92 -32.17 -21.51
C ARG A 74 -7.04 -30.78 -22.09
N TRP A 75 -6.10 -30.38 -22.95
CA TRP A 75 -6.18 -29.11 -23.69
C TRP A 75 -7.50 -28.99 -24.48
N THR A 76 -7.96 -30.09 -25.06
CA THR A 76 -9.21 -30.20 -25.83
C THR A 76 -10.45 -29.82 -25.02
N SER A 77 -10.42 -29.97 -23.70
CA SER A 77 -11.54 -29.59 -22.83
C SER A 77 -11.75 -28.07 -22.73
N TYR A 78 -10.71 -27.29 -23.04
CA TYR A 78 -10.77 -25.82 -23.10
C TYR A 78 -11.11 -25.30 -24.49
N ARG A 79 -11.49 -26.16 -25.44
CA ARG A 79 -11.81 -25.77 -26.81
C ARG A 79 -13.31 -25.74 -27.05
N PRO A 80 -13.78 -24.90 -28.00
CA PRO A 80 -15.18 -24.91 -28.41
C PRO A 80 -15.62 -26.30 -28.89
N ALA A 81 -16.88 -26.68 -28.68
CA ALA A 81 -17.39 -27.98 -29.09
C ALA A 81 -17.20 -28.22 -30.61
N GLU A 82 -17.25 -27.15 -31.39
CA GLU A 82 -17.01 -27.11 -32.83
C GLU A 82 -15.61 -27.60 -33.19
N TYR A 83 -14.59 -27.32 -32.38
CA TYR A 83 -13.22 -27.79 -32.62
C TYR A 83 -13.16 -29.33 -32.61
N THR A 84 -13.71 -29.95 -31.57
CA THR A 84 -13.71 -31.42 -31.44
C THR A 84 -14.59 -32.07 -32.50
N GLN A 85 -15.75 -31.49 -32.81
CA GLN A 85 -16.63 -31.99 -33.88
C GLN A 85 -15.97 -31.89 -35.26
N ASP A 86 -15.29 -30.79 -35.54
CA ASP A 86 -14.58 -30.58 -36.81
C ASP A 86 -13.47 -31.61 -37.01
N LEU A 87 -12.66 -31.84 -35.97
CA LEU A 87 -11.61 -32.85 -36.00
C LEU A 87 -12.16 -34.27 -36.16
N LYS A 88 -13.24 -34.63 -35.45
CA LYS A 88 -13.91 -35.93 -35.64
C LYS A 88 -14.32 -36.13 -37.10
N ARG A 89 -14.97 -35.12 -37.72
CA ARG A 89 -15.32 -35.16 -39.15
C ARG A 89 -14.10 -35.32 -40.05
N MET A 90 -12.98 -34.65 -39.76
CA MET A 90 -11.74 -34.81 -40.52
C MET A 90 -11.16 -36.23 -40.40
N PHE A 91 -11.23 -36.84 -39.21
CA PHE A 91 -10.80 -38.21 -38.98
C PHE A 91 -11.68 -39.20 -39.74
N ASP A 92 -13.01 -39.07 -39.63
CA ASP A 92 -14.01 -39.92 -40.31
C ASP A 92 -13.89 -39.83 -41.83
N ALA A 93 -13.64 -38.63 -42.37
CA ALA A 93 -13.42 -38.39 -43.79
C ALA A 93 -12.04 -38.85 -44.31
N GLN A 94 -11.25 -39.56 -43.50
CA GLN A 94 -9.90 -40.03 -43.86
C GLN A 94 -8.96 -38.91 -44.32
N THR A 95 -9.11 -37.70 -43.75
CA THR A 95 -8.22 -36.56 -44.03
C THR A 95 -6.79 -36.87 -43.59
N THR A 96 -5.79 -36.39 -44.33
CA THR A 96 -4.37 -36.63 -43.99
C THR A 96 -3.99 -36.02 -42.62
N ILE A 97 -3.05 -36.66 -41.92
CA ILE A 97 -2.59 -36.22 -40.60
C ILE A 97 -1.99 -34.82 -40.67
N GLU A 98 -1.30 -34.45 -41.77
CA GLU A 98 -0.72 -33.12 -41.95
C GLU A 98 -1.79 -32.02 -41.95
N LYS A 99 -2.93 -32.28 -42.60
CA LYS A 99 -4.06 -31.34 -42.64
C LYS A 99 -4.72 -31.22 -41.26
N ILE A 100 -4.86 -32.34 -40.54
CA ILE A 100 -5.37 -32.38 -39.16
C ILE A 100 -4.43 -31.58 -38.23
N ASN A 101 -3.13 -31.85 -38.25
CA ASN A 101 -2.12 -31.09 -37.51
C ASN A 101 -2.12 -29.61 -37.90
N GLY A 102 -2.40 -29.28 -39.16
CA GLY A 102 -2.62 -27.90 -39.62
C GLY A 102 -3.80 -27.22 -38.93
N ARG A 103 -4.94 -27.92 -38.78
CA ARG A 103 -6.13 -27.42 -38.07
C ARG A 103 -5.88 -27.22 -36.58
N VAL A 104 -5.19 -28.16 -35.93
CA VAL A 104 -4.79 -28.08 -34.51
C VAL A 104 -3.85 -26.89 -34.27
N ARG A 105 -2.83 -26.72 -35.11
CA ARG A 105 -1.92 -25.57 -35.03
C ARG A 105 -2.64 -24.23 -35.17
N ARG A 106 -3.60 -24.12 -36.09
CA ARG A 106 -4.43 -22.90 -36.22
C ARG A 106 -5.22 -22.59 -34.96
N GLU A 107 -5.82 -23.62 -34.33
CA GLU A 107 -6.53 -23.46 -33.07
C GLU A 107 -5.61 -22.94 -31.96
N LYS A 108 -4.42 -23.53 -31.83
CA LYS A 108 -3.41 -23.10 -30.86
C LYS A 108 -3.01 -21.65 -31.08
N THR A 109 -2.71 -21.27 -32.32
CA THR A 109 -2.34 -19.89 -32.65
C THR A 109 -3.47 -18.91 -32.33
N GLN A 110 -4.72 -19.30 -32.60
CA GLN A 110 -5.89 -18.48 -32.27
C GLN A 110 -6.05 -18.32 -30.75
N HIS A 111 -5.89 -19.40 -29.98
CA HIS A 111 -5.90 -19.33 -28.52
C HIS A 111 -4.85 -18.37 -27.94
N ILE A 112 -3.60 -18.46 -28.42
CA ILE A 112 -2.51 -17.57 -28.00
C ILE A 112 -2.84 -16.12 -28.35
N LYS A 113 -3.34 -15.87 -29.56
CA LYS A 113 -3.77 -14.55 -30.00
C LYS A 113 -4.86 -14.00 -29.08
N ASP A 114 -5.90 -14.77 -28.79
CA ASP A 114 -7.01 -14.31 -27.96
C ASP A 114 -6.56 -14.04 -26.52
N ALA A 115 -5.66 -14.86 -25.97
CA ALA A 115 -5.10 -14.65 -24.64
C ALA A 115 -4.29 -13.35 -24.54
N GLN A 116 -3.49 -13.05 -25.57
CA GLN A 116 -2.58 -11.89 -25.57
C GLN A 116 -3.22 -10.59 -26.04
N CYS A 117 -4.27 -10.65 -26.85
CA CYS A 117 -4.87 -9.46 -27.47
C CYS A 117 -6.18 -9.03 -26.80
N THR A 118 -6.84 -9.91 -26.04
CA THR A 118 -8.11 -9.58 -25.38
C THR A 118 -7.87 -8.91 -24.04
N PHE A 119 -8.50 -7.76 -23.82
CA PHE A 119 -8.42 -7.01 -22.57
C PHE A 119 -9.78 -6.90 -21.88
N GLY A 120 -9.76 -6.87 -20.55
CA GLY A 120 -10.93 -6.76 -19.69
C GLY A 120 -11.20 -5.33 -19.24
N PRO A 121 -12.38 -5.05 -18.66
CA PRO A 121 -12.71 -3.74 -18.11
C PRO A 121 -11.75 -3.34 -16.98
N SER A 122 -11.34 -4.31 -16.15
CA SER A 122 -10.44 -4.10 -15.01
C SER A 122 -8.93 -4.11 -15.34
N ASP A 123 -8.55 -4.30 -16.61
CA ASP A 123 -7.13 -4.27 -16.99
C ASP A 123 -6.52 -2.87 -16.77
N HIS A 124 -5.30 -2.84 -16.25
CA HIS A 124 -4.52 -1.61 -16.06
C HIS A 124 -4.31 -0.90 -17.41
N PRO A 125 -4.34 0.46 -17.49
CA PRO A 125 -4.20 1.18 -18.75
C PRO A 125 -2.97 0.81 -19.59
N ALA A 126 -1.84 0.56 -18.92
CA ALA A 126 -0.62 0.11 -19.61
C ALA A 126 -0.75 -1.31 -20.19
N VAL A 127 -1.41 -2.23 -19.47
CA VAL A 127 -1.70 -3.58 -19.97
C VAL A 127 -2.62 -3.51 -21.18
N LYS A 128 -3.68 -2.69 -21.13
CA LYS A 128 -4.56 -2.44 -22.28
C LYS A 128 -3.77 -1.94 -23.50
N LYS A 129 -2.89 -0.96 -23.30
CA LYS A 129 -2.04 -0.42 -24.37
C LYS A 129 -1.11 -1.48 -24.97
N ALA A 130 -0.47 -2.30 -24.13
CA ALA A 130 0.39 -3.39 -24.57
C ALA A 130 -0.39 -4.44 -25.38
N LYS A 131 -1.59 -4.85 -24.92
CA LYS A 131 -2.45 -5.81 -25.62
C LYS A 131 -2.94 -5.28 -26.98
N ILE A 132 -3.32 -4.00 -27.05
CA ILE A 132 -3.67 -3.33 -28.31
C ILE A 132 -2.48 -3.35 -29.27
N ARG A 133 -1.28 -3.00 -28.79
CA ARG A 133 -0.07 -3.02 -29.62
C ARG A 133 0.30 -4.43 -30.09
N ALA A 134 0.15 -5.43 -29.23
CA ALA A 134 0.34 -6.84 -29.61
C ALA A 134 -0.64 -7.26 -30.72
N ALA A 135 -1.89 -6.82 -30.66
CA ALA A 135 -2.88 -7.06 -31.71
C ALA A 135 -2.49 -6.40 -33.05
N GLU A 136 -1.96 -5.18 -33.02
CA GLU A 136 -1.44 -4.48 -34.20
C GLU A 136 -0.25 -5.23 -34.83
N LEU A 137 0.73 -5.66 -34.02
CA LEU A 137 1.92 -6.38 -34.50
C LEU A 137 1.57 -7.71 -35.18
N ARG A 138 0.50 -8.38 -34.73
CA ARG A 138 -0.03 -9.58 -35.40
C ARG A 138 -0.57 -9.30 -36.80
N GLY A 139 -0.98 -8.06 -37.09
CA GLY A 139 -1.43 -7.62 -38.41
C GLY A 139 -0.31 -7.25 -39.37
N THR A 140 0.94 -7.09 -38.90
CA THR A 140 2.07 -6.56 -39.69
C THR A 140 3.07 -7.61 -40.15
N GLY A 141 2.79 -8.90 -39.94
CA GLY A 141 3.72 -10.00 -40.30
C GLY A 141 4.89 -10.17 -39.33
N THR A 142 4.85 -9.52 -38.17
CA THR A 142 5.82 -9.71 -37.08
C THR A 142 5.81 -11.15 -36.59
N SER A 143 6.98 -11.71 -36.27
CA SER A 143 7.06 -13.10 -35.82
C SER A 143 6.37 -13.28 -34.46
N PRO A 144 5.75 -14.45 -34.20
CA PRO A 144 5.14 -14.71 -32.89
C PRO A 144 6.12 -14.54 -31.72
N ALA A 145 7.38 -14.95 -31.89
CA ALA A 145 8.41 -14.86 -30.85
C ALA A 145 8.75 -13.40 -30.49
N ASP A 146 8.78 -12.50 -31.46
CA ASP A 146 9.02 -11.07 -31.19
C ASP A 146 7.83 -10.44 -30.46
N ILE A 147 6.61 -10.87 -30.78
CA ILE A 147 5.40 -10.41 -30.08
C ILE A 147 5.41 -10.92 -28.63
N ASP A 148 5.76 -12.19 -28.41
CA ASP A 148 5.87 -12.77 -27.08
C ASP A 148 6.94 -12.04 -26.24
N THR A 149 8.10 -11.75 -26.86
CA THR A 149 9.18 -10.96 -26.24
C THR A 149 8.69 -9.56 -25.85
N TYR A 150 8.00 -8.86 -26.75
CA TYR A 150 7.42 -7.55 -26.46
C TYR A 150 6.47 -7.59 -25.25
N ILE A 151 5.58 -8.58 -25.19
CA ILE A 151 4.63 -8.74 -24.07
C ILE A 151 5.38 -8.97 -22.76
N ILE A 152 6.36 -9.87 -22.74
CA ILE A 152 7.19 -10.16 -21.56
C ILE A 152 7.92 -8.90 -21.08
N GLU A 153 8.46 -8.10 -21.99
CA GLU A 153 9.13 -6.85 -21.66
C GLU A 153 8.17 -5.82 -21.05
N GLU A 154 6.98 -5.64 -21.61
CA GLU A 154 5.98 -4.71 -21.08
C GLU A 154 5.44 -5.16 -19.70
N GLU A 155 5.22 -6.47 -19.51
CA GLU A 155 4.88 -7.02 -18.20
C GLU A 155 6.02 -6.81 -17.19
N GLY A 156 7.27 -7.04 -17.61
CA GLY A 156 8.46 -6.81 -16.80
C GLY A 156 8.61 -5.36 -16.36
N LYS A 157 8.32 -4.40 -17.25
CA LYS A 157 8.32 -2.96 -16.91
C LYS A 157 7.30 -2.64 -15.82
N LEU A 158 6.09 -3.21 -15.90
CA LEU A 158 5.06 -3.00 -14.88
C LEU A 158 5.46 -3.61 -13.54
N LEU A 159 5.93 -4.85 -13.53
CA LEU A 159 6.41 -5.52 -12.31
C LEU A 159 7.62 -4.82 -11.70
N GLY A 160 8.46 -4.19 -12.53
CA GLY A 160 9.62 -3.42 -12.09
C GLY A 160 9.28 -2.16 -11.28
N THR A 161 8.04 -1.66 -11.38
CA THR A 161 7.57 -0.50 -10.59
C THR A 161 7.13 -0.85 -9.17
N LEU A 162 6.96 -2.15 -8.88
CA LEU A 162 6.44 -2.64 -7.61
C LEU A 162 7.54 -2.84 -6.57
N THR A 163 7.24 -2.59 -5.30
CA THR A 163 8.10 -2.99 -4.17
C THR A 163 8.21 -4.52 -4.07
N PRO A 164 9.20 -5.07 -3.35
CA PRO A 164 9.29 -6.51 -3.13
C PRO A 164 8.00 -7.13 -2.59
N GLU A 165 7.37 -6.51 -1.57
CA GLU A 165 6.12 -7.01 -0.99
C GLU A 165 4.96 -6.95 -2.00
N GLN A 166 4.90 -5.90 -2.81
CA GLN A 166 3.89 -5.77 -3.86
C GLN A 166 4.08 -6.82 -4.97
N ARG A 167 5.32 -7.20 -5.29
CA ARG A 167 5.59 -8.28 -6.25
C ARG A 167 5.16 -9.63 -5.72
N GLU A 168 5.39 -9.92 -4.43
CA GLU A 168 4.90 -11.14 -3.79
C GLU A 168 3.37 -11.17 -3.80
N ALA A 169 2.73 -10.04 -3.47
CA ALA A 169 1.28 -9.93 -3.49
C ALA A 169 0.70 -10.12 -4.91
N GLN A 170 1.37 -9.58 -5.92
CA GLN A 170 1.00 -9.76 -7.33
C GLN A 170 1.20 -11.21 -7.79
N ALA A 171 2.27 -11.88 -7.34
CA ALA A 171 2.52 -13.29 -7.65
C ALA A 171 1.43 -14.19 -7.08
N GLU A 172 0.99 -13.94 -5.85
CA GLU A 172 -0.12 -14.67 -5.24
C GLU A 172 -1.46 -14.37 -5.94
N TYR A 173 -1.72 -13.10 -6.27
CA TYR A 173 -2.88 -12.72 -7.08
C TYR A 173 -2.94 -13.50 -8.40
N ASN A 174 -1.79 -13.65 -9.08
CA ASN A 174 -1.69 -14.34 -10.36
C ASN A 174 -2.01 -15.84 -10.30
N LYS A 175 -2.02 -16.46 -9.11
CA LYS A 175 -2.43 -17.87 -8.92
C LYS A 175 -3.94 -18.08 -9.03
N SER A 176 -4.73 -17.02 -8.92
CA SER A 176 -6.19 -17.09 -8.99
C SER A 176 -6.68 -17.45 -10.39
N LYS A 177 -7.56 -18.44 -10.48
CA LYS A 177 -8.14 -18.94 -11.74
C LYS A 177 -9.50 -18.33 -12.04
N SER A 178 -10.15 -17.72 -11.04
CA SER A 178 -11.44 -17.06 -11.19
C SER A 178 -11.45 -15.63 -10.64
N GLU A 179 -12.41 -14.82 -11.10
CA GLU A 179 -12.65 -13.49 -10.51
C GLU A 179 -13.00 -13.61 -9.02
N ALA A 180 -13.83 -14.58 -8.62
CA ALA A 180 -14.19 -14.75 -7.21
C ALA A 180 -12.96 -15.02 -6.30
N GLU A 181 -12.01 -15.84 -6.75
CA GLU A 181 -10.75 -16.07 -6.05
C GLU A 181 -9.90 -14.79 -5.97
N LYS A 182 -9.81 -14.03 -7.06
CA LYS A 182 -9.11 -12.74 -7.08
C LYS A 182 -9.70 -11.75 -6.08
N TYR A 183 -11.03 -11.59 -6.06
CA TYR A 183 -11.73 -10.70 -5.12
C TYR A 183 -11.51 -11.15 -3.68
N THR A 184 -11.57 -12.46 -3.42
CA THR A 184 -11.31 -13.03 -2.08
C THR A 184 -9.88 -12.76 -1.63
N TYR A 185 -8.90 -13.01 -2.51
CA TYR A 185 -7.50 -12.75 -2.22
C TYR A 185 -7.24 -11.27 -1.93
N LEU A 186 -7.71 -10.37 -2.79
CA LEU A 186 -7.50 -8.92 -2.62
C LEU A 186 -8.23 -8.37 -1.41
N ARG A 187 -9.44 -8.86 -1.11
CA ARG A 187 -10.12 -8.55 0.15
C ARG A 187 -9.25 -8.94 1.34
N ASN A 188 -8.74 -10.17 1.39
CA ASN A 188 -7.91 -10.62 2.49
C ASN A 188 -6.62 -9.79 2.59
N TYR A 189 -5.97 -9.54 1.46
CA TYR A 189 -4.75 -8.73 1.41
C TYR A 189 -4.97 -7.30 1.92
N ALA A 190 -6.03 -6.62 1.46
CA ALA A 190 -6.29 -5.23 1.78
C ALA A 190 -7.02 -5.01 3.11
N CYS A 191 -7.88 -5.94 3.52
CA CYS A 191 -8.86 -5.73 4.60
C CYS A 191 -8.60 -6.59 5.84
N THR A 192 -7.57 -7.44 5.88
CA THR A 192 -7.23 -8.20 7.09
C THR A 192 -6.86 -7.24 8.23
N PRO A 193 -7.51 -7.35 9.41
CA PRO A 193 -7.19 -6.54 10.57
C PRO A 193 -5.73 -6.74 11.01
N GLN A 194 -5.07 -5.63 11.33
CA GLN A 194 -3.72 -5.65 11.88
C GLN A 194 -3.74 -5.31 13.38
N PRO A 195 -2.82 -5.87 14.20
CA PRO A 195 -2.73 -5.56 15.62
C PRO A 195 -2.52 -4.08 15.93
N THR A 196 -1.98 -3.33 14.96
CA THR A 196 -1.69 -1.90 15.06
C THR A 196 -2.81 -1.00 14.50
N ASP A 197 -3.91 -1.59 14.02
CA ASP A 197 -5.00 -0.81 13.45
C ASP A 197 -5.62 0.11 14.50
N THR A 198 -5.79 1.38 14.14
CA THR A 198 -6.62 2.30 14.93
C THR A 198 -8.11 1.97 14.75
N PRO A 199 -9.01 2.45 15.63
CA PRO A 199 -10.45 2.31 15.40
C PRO A 199 -10.90 2.82 14.03
N ARG A 200 -10.25 3.87 13.51
CA ARG A 200 -10.53 4.41 12.18
C ARG A 200 -10.07 3.47 11.07
N ASP A 201 -8.92 2.82 11.21
CA ASP A 201 -8.44 1.83 10.24
C ASP A 201 -9.40 0.63 10.18
N ALA A 202 -9.90 0.18 11.33
CA ALA A 202 -10.89 -0.88 11.40
C ALA A 202 -12.20 -0.51 10.67
N GLU A 203 -12.70 0.72 10.84
CA GLU A 203 -13.87 1.24 10.09
C GLU A 203 -13.62 1.26 8.57
N LEU A 204 -12.45 1.74 8.15
CA LEU A 204 -12.09 1.81 6.73
C LEU A 204 -11.98 0.42 6.11
N ARG A 205 -11.31 -0.54 6.78
CA ARG A 205 -11.24 -1.93 6.32
C ARG A 205 -12.62 -2.58 6.24
N GLN A 206 -13.52 -2.30 7.19
CA GLN A 206 -14.90 -2.80 7.12
C GLN A 206 -15.67 -2.19 5.95
N LYS A 207 -15.47 -0.90 5.65
CA LYS A 207 -16.03 -0.23 4.47
C LYS A 207 -15.51 -0.87 3.18
N TRP A 208 -14.20 -1.06 3.04
CA TRP A 208 -13.59 -1.66 1.85
C TRP A 208 -13.99 -3.12 1.66
N THR A 209 -14.10 -3.88 2.75
CA THR A 209 -14.59 -5.27 2.74
C THR A 209 -15.93 -5.38 2.02
N LYS A 210 -16.87 -4.46 2.27
CA LYS A 210 -18.18 -4.44 1.59
C LYS A 210 -18.06 -4.19 0.09
N LEU A 211 -17.08 -3.39 -0.36
CA LEU A 211 -16.85 -3.15 -1.78
C LEU A 211 -16.40 -4.44 -2.49
N PHE A 212 -15.49 -5.19 -1.87
CA PHE A 212 -15.04 -6.49 -2.37
C PHE A 212 -16.16 -7.54 -2.31
N ASP A 213 -16.92 -7.61 -1.22
CA ASP A 213 -18.05 -8.55 -1.06
C ASP A 213 -19.14 -8.33 -2.11
N ASN A 214 -19.34 -7.07 -2.54
CA ASN A 214 -20.28 -6.72 -3.60
C ASN A 214 -19.72 -6.90 -5.02
N ALA A 215 -18.51 -7.45 -5.19
CA ALA A 215 -17.82 -7.59 -6.47
C ALA A 215 -17.74 -6.26 -7.26
N THR A 216 -17.56 -5.14 -6.55
CA THR A 216 -17.44 -3.81 -7.18
C THR A 216 -16.21 -3.77 -8.08
N PRO A 217 -16.27 -3.23 -9.31
CA PRO A 217 -15.12 -3.20 -10.21
C PRO A 217 -13.87 -2.57 -9.59
N TYR A 218 -12.69 -3.18 -9.80
CA TYR A 218 -11.42 -2.70 -9.23
C TYR A 218 -11.08 -1.24 -9.55
N ASN A 219 -11.43 -0.78 -10.75
CA ASN A 219 -11.26 0.61 -11.18
C ASN A 219 -12.11 1.61 -10.37
N GLU A 220 -13.05 1.14 -9.56
CA GLU A 220 -13.84 1.94 -8.62
C GLU A 220 -13.37 1.73 -7.17
N ILE A 221 -12.96 0.50 -6.80
CA ILE A 221 -12.45 0.20 -5.46
C ILE A 221 -11.16 0.98 -5.16
N ILE A 222 -10.17 0.92 -6.06
CA ILE A 222 -8.85 1.50 -5.80
C ILE A 222 -8.92 3.02 -5.56
N PRO A 223 -9.57 3.83 -6.43
CA PRO A 223 -9.69 5.26 -6.17
C PRO A 223 -10.45 5.59 -4.88
N ALA A 224 -11.45 4.79 -4.52
CA ALA A 224 -12.19 4.99 -3.27
C ALA A 224 -11.30 4.74 -2.03
N MET A 225 -10.48 3.68 -2.06
CA MET A 225 -9.51 3.39 -1.01
C MET A 225 -8.44 4.48 -0.91
N GLU A 226 -7.88 4.91 -2.04
CA GLU A 226 -6.87 5.98 -2.09
C GLU A 226 -7.39 7.29 -1.49
N LYS A 227 -8.63 7.67 -1.85
CA LYS A 227 -9.30 8.84 -1.28
C LYS A 227 -9.48 8.70 0.23
N ASP A 228 -10.00 7.56 0.69
CA ASP A 228 -10.21 7.31 2.13
C ASP A 228 -8.89 7.40 2.92
N ILE A 229 -7.80 6.86 2.37
CA ILE A 229 -6.46 6.95 2.97
C ILE A 229 -5.96 8.39 2.99
N ALA A 230 -6.13 9.13 1.90
CA ALA A 230 -5.72 10.54 1.81
C ALA A 230 -6.49 11.41 2.81
N ASP A 231 -7.81 11.23 2.92
CA ASP A 231 -8.67 11.93 3.86
C ASP A 231 -8.28 11.60 5.32
N ALA A 232 -7.98 10.34 5.61
CA ALA A 232 -7.50 9.92 6.94
C ALA A 232 -6.17 10.58 7.33
N LYS A 233 -5.20 10.59 6.41
CA LYS A 233 -3.90 11.25 6.61
C LYS A 233 -4.03 12.76 6.79
N SER A 234 -4.88 13.40 5.99
CA SER A 234 -5.13 14.84 6.11
C SER A 234 -5.72 15.20 7.48
N ASN A 235 -6.71 14.43 7.94
CA ASN A 235 -7.31 14.64 9.26
C ASN A 235 -6.32 14.43 10.41
N ALA A 236 -5.46 13.41 10.32
CA ALA A 236 -4.39 13.17 11.30
C ALA A 236 -3.45 14.38 11.40
N GLN A 237 -3.01 14.92 10.26
CA GLN A 237 -2.14 16.10 10.24
C GLN A 237 -2.80 17.35 10.86
N ILE A 238 -4.09 17.56 10.59
CA ILE A 238 -4.84 18.69 11.19
C ILE A 238 -4.93 18.53 12.71
N LEU A 239 -5.18 17.31 13.19
CA LEU A 239 -5.25 17.01 14.62
C LEU A 239 -3.91 17.19 15.32
N GLU A 240 -2.81 16.75 14.69
CA GLU A 240 -1.45 16.95 15.21
C GLU A 240 -1.10 18.43 15.33
N ASN A 241 -1.43 19.23 14.31
CA ASN A 241 -1.20 20.68 14.34
C ASN A 241 -1.99 21.34 15.48
N ARG A 242 -3.28 20.97 15.64
CA ARG A 242 -4.10 21.48 16.76
C ARG A 242 -3.55 21.06 18.13
N LEU A 243 -3.03 19.84 18.26
CA LEU A 243 -2.40 19.38 19.49
C LEU A 243 -1.12 20.17 19.81
N ALA A 244 -0.31 20.48 18.81
CA ALA A 244 0.86 21.34 18.97
C ALA A 244 0.46 22.75 19.44
N ASP A 245 -0.56 23.34 18.83
CA ASP A 245 -1.08 24.66 19.21
C ASP A 245 -1.61 24.68 20.64
N LEU A 246 -2.38 23.65 21.04
CA LEU A 246 -2.89 23.53 22.40
C LEU A 246 -1.75 23.36 23.42
N ARG A 247 -0.72 22.57 23.12
CA ARG A 247 0.46 22.42 23.98
C ARG A 247 1.23 23.74 24.13
N ASN A 248 1.41 24.48 23.04
CA ASN A 248 2.05 25.79 23.06
C ASN A 248 1.24 26.81 23.87
N ALA A 249 -0.08 26.84 23.68
CA ALA A 249 -0.98 27.70 24.45
C ALA A 249 -0.96 27.35 25.95
N GLN A 250 -0.95 26.07 26.29
CA GLN A 250 -0.85 25.60 27.68
C GLN A 250 0.49 25.99 28.31
N ALA A 251 1.60 25.81 27.58
CA ALA A 251 2.93 26.21 28.03
C ALA A 251 3.03 27.73 28.26
N ALA A 252 2.49 28.53 27.34
CA ALA A 252 2.43 29.99 27.47
C ALA A 252 1.57 30.42 28.67
N ASN A 253 0.41 29.78 28.89
CA ASN A 253 -0.44 30.04 30.04
C ASN A 253 0.26 29.73 31.37
N ASN A 254 0.95 28.59 31.44
CA ASN A 254 1.72 28.20 32.61
C ASN A 254 2.88 29.17 32.88
N LYS A 255 3.59 29.60 31.84
CA LYS A 255 4.65 30.62 31.96
C LYS A 255 4.09 31.96 32.43
N ALA A 256 2.95 32.40 31.91
CA ALA A 256 2.30 33.64 32.33
C ALA A 256 1.81 33.58 33.79
N LYS A 257 1.29 32.42 34.22
CA LYS A 257 0.93 32.19 35.63
C LYS A 257 2.15 32.22 36.54
N ALA A 258 3.24 31.55 36.15
CA ALA A 258 4.50 31.56 36.90
C ALA A 258 5.06 32.99 37.02
N ALA A 259 5.08 33.77 35.93
CA ALA A 259 5.54 35.15 35.94
C ALA A 259 4.65 36.05 36.82
N LYS A 260 3.33 35.87 36.79
CA LYS A 260 2.42 36.59 37.70
C LYS A 260 2.69 36.25 39.17
N GLU A 261 2.94 34.99 39.47
CA GLU A 261 3.23 34.55 40.85
C GLU A 261 4.60 35.05 41.32
N GLU A 262 5.61 35.02 40.45
CA GLU A 262 6.91 35.62 40.72
C GLU A 262 6.82 37.14 40.92
N SER A 263 6.01 37.83 40.12
CA SER A 263 5.74 39.26 40.29
C SER A 263 5.09 39.56 41.64
N LYS A 264 4.10 38.77 42.07
CA LYS A 264 3.50 38.88 43.41
C LYS A 264 4.53 38.64 44.52
N ARG A 265 5.37 37.62 44.39
CA ARG A 265 6.45 37.34 45.35
C ARG A 265 7.47 38.47 45.41
N LYS A 266 7.82 39.07 44.26
CA LYS A 266 8.69 40.24 44.20
C LYS A 266 8.05 41.45 44.87
N GLN A 267 6.78 41.74 44.58
CA GLN A 267 6.04 42.81 45.27
C GLN A 267 5.99 42.58 46.79
N ALA A 268 5.75 41.34 47.25
CA ALA A 268 5.77 41.01 48.67
C ALA A 268 7.17 41.18 49.31
N ARG A 269 8.25 40.87 48.58
CA ARG A 269 9.63 41.14 49.03
C ARG A 269 9.94 42.63 49.08
N ASP A 270 9.49 43.39 48.07
CA ASP A 270 9.75 44.84 47.98
C ASP A 270 8.92 45.65 48.99
N ALA A 271 7.78 45.11 49.47
CA ALA A 271 6.92 45.72 50.49
C ALA A 271 7.48 45.68 51.92
N ILE A 272 8.62 45.00 52.13
CA ILE A 272 9.17 44.66 53.44
C ILE A 272 10.67 45.04 53.44
N ARG A 273 11.09 45.99 54.28
CA ARG A 273 12.49 46.47 54.39
C ARG A 273 13.04 46.28 55.80
N ARG A 274 14.34 46.06 55.99
CA ARG A 274 14.91 45.96 57.37
C ARG A 274 14.99 47.34 58.02
N CYS A 275 14.75 47.40 59.32
CA CYS A 275 14.92 48.62 60.08
C CYS A 275 16.40 49.03 60.11
N CYS A 276 16.68 50.31 59.85
CA CYS A 276 18.02 50.90 59.88
C CYS A 276 18.53 51.23 61.29
N SER A 277 17.78 50.88 62.34
CA SER A 277 18.22 51.02 63.73
C SER A 277 19.24 49.94 64.08
N GLU A 278 20.45 50.33 64.54
CA GLU A 278 21.50 49.37 64.89
C GLU A 278 21.01 48.41 65.99
N GLY A 279 21.16 47.10 65.75
CA GLY A 279 20.74 46.06 66.70
C GLY A 279 19.24 45.75 66.75
N CYS A 280 18.39 46.48 66.01
CA CYS A 280 16.94 46.30 66.08
C CYS A 280 16.46 44.98 65.43
N GLY A 281 17.01 44.61 64.27
CA GLY A 281 16.69 43.34 63.57
C GLY A 281 15.25 43.23 63.01
N ASN A 282 14.35 44.13 63.39
CA ASN A 282 12.96 44.16 62.96
C ASN A 282 12.80 44.62 61.51
N VAL A 283 11.63 44.33 60.97
CA VAL A 283 11.30 44.57 59.57
C VAL A 283 10.17 45.61 59.46
N CYS A 284 10.38 46.60 58.59
CA CYS A 284 9.47 47.67 58.22
C CYS A 284 8.52 47.20 57.13
N GLU A 285 7.23 47.21 57.42
CA GLU A 285 6.19 47.06 56.39
C GLU A 285 5.92 48.42 55.74
N LEU A 286 6.23 48.56 54.46
CA LEU A 286 6.10 49.82 53.71
C LEU A 286 4.65 50.17 53.32
N SER A 287 3.67 49.38 53.77
CA SER A 287 2.24 49.57 53.51
C SER A 287 1.40 49.65 54.79
N GLY A 288 2.07 49.69 55.96
CA GLY A 288 1.43 49.80 57.28
C GLY A 288 1.42 51.24 57.84
N PRO A 289 0.89 51.46 59.05
CA PRO A 289 0.80 52.78 59.67
C PRO A 289 2.14 53.46 59.97
N ASN A 290 3.24 52.71 59.88
CA ASN A 290 4.62 53.19 60.04
C ASN A 290 5.35 53.38 58.69
N ALA A 291 4.62 53.32 57.57
CA ALA A 291 5.17 53.42 56.23
C ALA A 291 5.84 54.78 55.93
N ASP A 292 5.56 55.82 56.70
CA ASP A 292 6.15 57.16 56.51
C ASP A 292 7.38 57.41 57.39
N LEU A 293 7.81 56.43 58.20
CA LEU A 293 8.96 56.53 59.09
C LEU A 293 10.30 56.27 58.37
N GLY A 294 10.51 56.92 57.23
CA GLY A 294 11.79 56.91 56.52
C GLY A 294 12.65 58.14 56.83
N CYS A 295 13.92 58.09 56.48
CA CYS A 295 14.81 59.24 56.62
C CYS A 295 14.55 60.26 55.50
N GLU A 296 13.98 61.43 55.83
CA GLU A 296 13.70 62.53 54.89
C GLU A 296 14.92 62.96 54.05
N ARG A 297 16.13 62.89 54.63
CA ARG A 297 17.38 63.23 53.93
C ARG A 297 17.79 62.16 52.92
N CYS A 298 17.54 60.88 53.22
CA CYS A 298 17.67 59.80 52.23
C CYS A 298 16.64 59.96 51.09
N PHE A 299 15.43 60.46 51.40
CA PHE A 299 14.42 60.71 50.37
C PHE A 299 14.87 61.78 49.38
N GLY A 300 15.29 62.95 49.87
CA GLY A 300 15.78 64.04 49.02
C GLY A 300 16.98 63.65 48.16
N MET A 301 18.00 63.00 48.74
CA MET A 301 19.20 62.59 47.99
C MET A 301 18.92 61.53 46.92
N LYS A 302 17.92 60.66 47.09
CA LYS A 302 17.56 59.69 46.06
C LYS A 302 16.79 60.32 44.90
N GLU A 303 15.95 61.32 45.15
CA GLU A 303 15.31 62.10 44.07
C GLU A 303 16.33 62.86 43.23
N GLU A 304 17.44 63.29 43.84
CA GLU A 304 18.58 63.91 43.17
C GLU A 304 19.56 62.89 42.52
N GLY A 305 19.27 61.59 42.62
CA GLY A 305 20.08 60.50 42.03
C GLY A 305 21.35 60.12 42.81
N GLY A 306 21.54 60.67 44.02
CA GLY A 306 22.73 60.49 44.85
C GLY A 306 22.75 59.22 45.73
N LEU A 307 21.65 58.46 45.81
CA LEU A 307 21.52 57.27 46.66
C LEU A 307 20.78 56.13 45.95
N GLN A 308 21.27 54.89 46.10
CA GLN A 308 20.63 53.70 45.50
C GLN A 308 19.37 53.23 46.27
N GLU A 309 19.33 53.37 47.60
CA GLU A 309 18.21 52.88 48.43
C GLU A 309 17.79 53.86 49.54
N TYR A 310 16.50 53.83 49.91
CA TYR A 310 15.94 54.59 51.04
C TYR A 310 16.17 53.85 52.36
N SER A 311 16.41 54.58 53.44
CA SER A 311 16.52 54.04 54.80
C SER A 311 15.20 54.18 55.57
N TRP A 312 14.78 53.10 56.24
CA TRP A 312 13.46 52.97 56.87
C TRP A 312 13.57 52.56 58.34
N PHE A 313 12.62 52.98 59.17
CA PHE A 313 12.53 52.63 60.60
C PHE A 313 11.23 51.89 60.91
N CYS A 314 11.28 50.87 61.78
CA CYS A 314 10.11 50.04 62.07
C CYS A 314 9.16 50.66 63.10
N SER A 315 9.63 51.66 63.87
CA SER A 315 8.84 52.38 64.87
C SER A 315 9.37 53.82 65.04
N PRO A 316 8.55 54.73 65.59
CA PRO A 316 8.97 56.10 65.87
C PRO A 316 10.13 56.18 66.88
N GLU A 317 10.24 55.20 67.78
CA GLU A 317 11.32 55.08 68.75
C GLU A 317 12.66 54.77 68.07
N CYS A 318 12.67 53.83 67.12
CA CYS A 318 13.84 53.54 66.29
C CYS A 318 14.26 54.72 65.42
N ALA A 319 13.28 55.46 64.88
CA ALA A 319 13.54 56.68 64.12
C ALA A 319 14.20 57.76 64.98
N LYS A 320 13.68 58.01 66.20
CA LYS A 320 14.22 59.02 67.13
C LYS A 320 15.57 58.62 67.74
N GLY A 321 15.69 57.37 68.18
CA GLY A 321 16.90 56.87 68.85
C GLY A 321 18.10 56.74 67.93
N ASN A 322 17.88 56.50 66.62
CA ASN A 322 18.97 56.30 65.66
C ASN A 322 19.13 57.43 64.63
N ALA A 323 18.35 58.51 64.71
CA ALA A 323 18.48 59.67 63.81
C ALA A 323 19.91 60.25 63.79
N GLY A 324 20.55 60.36 64.96
CA GLY A 324 21.92 60.87 65.09
C GLY A 324 22.98 59.94 64.48
N SER A 325 22.93 58.65 64.81
CA SER A 325 23.89 57.64 64.31
C SER A 325 23.74 57.40 62.80
N HIS A 326 22.50 57.32 62.30
CA HIS A 326 22.22 57.19 60.87
C HIS A 326 22.68 58.43 60.08
N ASN A 327 22.38 59.63 60.56
CA ASN A 327 22.80 60.88 59.91
C ASN A 327 24.33 61.03 59.90
N ALA A 328 25.02 60.64 60.98
CA ALA A 328 26.49 60.66 61.05
C ALA A 328 27.18 59.58 60.20
N ARG A 329 26.47 58.54 59.76
CA ARG A 329 27.05 57.42 59.01
C ARG A 329 26.73 57.46 57.52
N PHE A 330 25.58 58.02 57.15
CA PHE A 330 25.09 58.02 55.77
C PHE A 330 24.87 59.42 55.18
N HIS A 331 24.94 60.47 56.00
CA HIS A 331 24.65 61.86 55.60
C HIS A 331 25.65 62.89 56.13
N SER A 332 26.73 62.43 56.74
CA SER A 332 27.92 63.22 57.05
C SER A 332 28.70 63.37 55.76
N SER A 333 28.79 64.60 55.25
CA SER A 333 29.65 64.96 54.12
C SER A 333 31.09 64.53 54.36
#